data_AF-A0A252E875-F1
#
_entry.id   AF-A0A252E875-F1
#
_cell.length_a   1.000
_cell.length_b   1.000
_cell.length_c   1.000
_cell.angle_alpha   90.00
_cell.angle_beta   90.00
_cell.angle_gamma   90.00
#
_symmetry.space_group_name_H-M   'P 1'
#
loop_
_entity.id
_entity.type
_entity.pdbx_description
1 polymer ?
#
loop_
_entity_poly.entity_id
_entity_poly.type
_entity_poly.pdbx_seq_one_letter_code
_entity_poly.pdbx_strand_id
1 'polypeptide(L)'
;MKLFIFQLQGTFFIIASIAVLLYSNSAIAAEKVVLKYNIFRPSVSVDELAKLAKTGEVSSSLNFYFNQARQDPEKVRRILAQEVNANPVILDRLLNNRIGEFLLDRIGQSISTRSGQANRQALRSAIVLSANKDNKISLIEIIQNYPATEVIVEGDRLAQTYNQLYILAEKLQMVMHIPTS
;
A
#
# COMPACT_ATOMS: atom_id res chain seq x y z
N MET A 1 -5.00 57.01 -14.49
CA MET A 1 -5.50 56.20 -13.34
C MET A 1 -5.97 54.79 -13.71
N LYS A 2 -6.53 54.52 -14.91
CA LYS A 2 -6.96 53.16 -15.32
C LYS A 2 -5.82 52.19 -15.69
N LEU A 3 -4.65 52.70 -16.11
CA LEU A 3 -3.49 51.88 -16.49
C LEU A 3 -2.80 51.19 -15.29
N PHE A 4 -2.88 51.79 -14.10
CA PHE A 4 -2.30 51.25 -12.86
C PHE A 4 -3.17 50.12 -12.25
N ILE A 5 -4.48 50.17 -12.49
CA ILE A 5 -5.45 49.16 -12.01
C ILE A 5 -5.30 47.85 -12.82
N PHE A 6 -4.96 47.94 -14.11
CA PHE A 6 -4.77 46.77 -14.98
C PHE A 6 -3.49 45.98 -14.64
N GLN A 7 -2.42 46.68 -14.23
CA GLN A 7 -1.18 46.08 -13.73
C GLN A 7 -1.38 45.33 -12.39
N LEU A 8 -2.31 45.81 -11.56
CA LEU A 8 -2.65 45.18 -10.27
C LEU A 8 -3.50 43.90 -10.44
N GLN A 9 -4.31 43.82 -11.50
CA GLN A 9 -5.11 42.63 -11.80
C GLN A 9 -4.25 41.49 -12.37
N GLY A 10 -3.26 41.80 -13.20
CA GLY A 10 -2.34 40.80 -13.78
C GLY A 10 -1.43 40.13 -12.75
N THR A 11 -0.94 40.87 -11.75
CA THR A 11 -0.10 40.31 -10.68
C THR A 11 -0.89 39.37 -9.76
N PHE A 12 -2.17 39.64 -9.53
CA PHE A 12 -3.05 38.76 -8.73
C PHE A 12 -3.26 37.39 -9.39
N PHE A 13 -3.38 37.35 -10.72
CA PHE A 13 -3.50 36.10 -11.49
C PHE A 13 -2.21 35.26 -11.49
N ILE A 14 -1.04 35.90 -11.50
CA ILE A 14 0.25 35.20 -11.43
C ILE A 14 0.47 34.61 -10.03
N ILE A 15 0.16 35.35 -8.97
CA ILE A 15 0.26 34.85 -7.59
C ILE A 15 -0.70 33.67 -7.36
N ALA A 16 -1.92 33.74 -7.89
CA ALA A 16 -2.88 32.64 -7.82
C ALA A 16 -2.40 31.38 -8.56
N SER A 17 -1.74 31.52 -9.72
CA SER A 17 -1.17 30.38 -10.45
C SER A 17 0.03 29.75 -9.74
N ILE A 18 0.88 30.56 -9.10
CA ILE A 18 2.00 30.05 -8.30
C ILE A 18 1.49 29.33 -7.04
N ALA A 19 0.43 29.82 -6.41
CA ALA A 19 -0.16 29.16 -5.24
C ALA A 19 -0.71 27.75 -5.58
N VAL A 20 -1.29 27.55 -6.76
CA VAL A 20 -1.74 26.22 -7.22
C VAL A 20 -0.57 25.28 -7.52
N LEU A 21 0.56 25.79 -8.02
CA LEU A 21 1.77 24.99 -8.24
C LEU A 21 2.50 24.64 -6.93
N LEU A 22 2.33 25.44 -5.88
CA LEU A 22 2.84 25.18 -4.52
C LEU A 22 1.91 24.29 -3.68
N TYR A 23 0.67 24.07 -4.13
CA TYR A 23 -0.14 22.92 -3.70
C TYR A 23 0.44 21.65 -4.35
N SER A 24 1.68 21.32 -4.01
CA SER A 24 2.15 19.95 -4.17
C SER A 24 1.24 19.13 -3.26
N ASN A 25 0.36 18.31 -3.85
CA ASN A 25 -0.17 17.15 -3.14
C ASN A 25 1.07 16.38 -2.70
N SER A 26 1.50 16.58 -1.45
CA SER A 26 2.42 15.64 -0.82
C SER A 26 1.72 14.31 -0.99
N ALA A 27 2.27 13.45 -1.86
CA ALA A 27 1.76 12.11 -2.01
C ALA A 27 1.79 11.53 -0.60
N ILE A 28 0.62 11.33 0.00
CA ILE A 28 0.52 10.82 1.36
C ILE A 28 1.03 9.40 1.25
N ALA A 29 2.29 9.20 1.59
CA ALA A 29 2.90 7.89 1.69
C ALA A 29 2.75 7.43 3.14
N ALA A 30 2.73 6.12 3.35
CA ALA A 30 2.82 5.61 4.70
C ALA A 30 4.18 5.92 5.28
N GLU A 31 4.18 6.56 6.46
CA GLU A 31 5.39 6.80 7.23
C GLU A 31 5.65 5.65 8.21
N LYS A 32 4.58 5.03 8.71
CA LYS A 32 4.65 3.98 9.73
C LYS A 32 3.69 2.84 9.45
N VAL A 33 4.15 1.63 9.78
CA VAL A 33 3.32 0.42 9.85
C VAL A 33 3.17 0.03 11.31
N VAL A 34 1.92 -0.01 11.78
CA VAL A 34 1.57 -0.49 13.13
C VAL A 34 1.07 -1.92 13.00
N LEU A 35 1.89 -2.89 13.41
CA LEU A 35 1.49 -4.29 13.43
C LEU A 35 0.74 -4.55 14.73
N LYS A 36 -0.50 -5.02 14.67
CA LYS A 36 -1.29 -5.44 15.84
C LYS A 36 -1.28 -6.96 15.89
N TYR A 37 -0.71 -7.52 16.95
CA TYR A 37 -0.72 -8.96 17.20
C TYR A 37 -1.04 -9.20 18.68
N ASN A 38 -2.26 -9.64 18.98
CA ASN A 38 -2.79 -9.70 20.35
C ASN A 38 -2.56 -8.37 21.11
N ILE A 39 -1.76 -8.37 22.19
CA ILE A 39 -1.41 -7.19 23.00
C ILE A 39 -0.23 -6.39 22.45
N PHE A 40 0.51 -6.94 21.49
CA PHE A 40 1.71 -6.34 20.94
C PHE A 40 1.37 -5.38 19.80
N ARG A 41 1.94 -4.17 19.84
CA ARG A 41 1.69 -3.08 18.87
C ARG A 41 2.97 -2.37 18.42
N PRO A 42 3.93 -3.07 17.80
CA PRO A 42 5.13 -2.45 17.29
C PRO A 42 4.77 -1.48 16.17
N SER A 43 5.34 -0.28 16.26
CA SER A 43 5.33 0.71 15.19
C SER A 43 6.68 0.67 14.51
N VAL A 44 6.69 0.40 13.22
CA VAL A 44 7.88 0.27 12.38
C VAL A 44 7.85 1.36 11.32
N SER A 45 8.97 2.03 11.08
CA SER A 45 9.04 3.01 9.99
C SER A 45 9.01 2.32 8.63
N VAL A 46 8.29 2.91 7.68
CA VAL A 46 8.29 2.46 6.29
C VAL A 46 9.68 2.60 5.67
N ASP A 47 10.47 3.59 6.09
CA ASP A 47 11.86 3.75 5.62
C ASP A 47 12.76 2.60 6.08
N GLU A 48 12.57 2.10 7.30
CA GLU A 48 13.32 0.95 7.80
C GLU A 48 12.96 -0.31 7.03
N LEU A 49 11.68 -0.53 6.76
CA LEU A 49 11.20 -1.63 5.91
C LEU A 49 11.73 -1.51 4.48
N ALA A 50 11.81 -0.28 3.95
CA ALA A 50 12.33 -0.02 2.62
C ALA A 50 13.83 -0.27 2.52
N LYS A 51 14.61 0.11 3.54
CA LYS A 51 16.03 -0.22 3.64
C LYS A 51 16.23 -1.73 3.71
N LEU A 52 15.48 -2.42 4.58
CA LEU A 52 15.52 -3.88 4.65
C LEU A 52 15.25 -4.50 3.28
N ALA A 53 14.17 -4.11 2.61
CA ALA A 53 13.79 -4.65 1.31
C ALA A 53 14.86 -4.41 0.23
N LYS A 54 15.43 -3.19 0.17
CA LYS A 54 16.37 -2.78 -0.89
C LYS A 54 17.80 -3.24 -0.66
N THR A 55 18.31 -3.11 0.56
CA THR A 55 19.74 -3.32 0.87
C THR A 55 19.98 -4.53 1.78
N GLY A 56 18.95 -5.03 2.46
CA GLY A 56 19.10 -6.04 3.50
C GLY A 56 19.56 -5.49 4.84
N GLU A 57 19.71 -4.17 4.97
CA GLU A 57 20.10 -3.55 6.24
C GLU A 57 18.97 -3.64 7.27
N VAL A 58 19.26 -4.24 8.42
CA VAL A 58 18.34 -4.36 9.55
C VAL A 58 18.71 -3.32 10.60
N SER A 59 17.80 -2.37 10.86
CA SER A 59 17.98 -1.41 11.95
C SER A 59 17.92 -2.08 13.32
N SER A 60 18.51 -1.46 14.36
CA SER A 60 18.47 -1.99 15.72
C SER A 60 17.05 -2.21 16.25
N SER A 61 16.12 -1.30 15.91
CA SER A 61 14.68 -1.38 16.20
C SER A 61 14.01 -2.55 15.48
N LEU A 62 14.24 -2.73 14.18
CA LEU A 62 13.73 -3.88 13.44
C LEU A 62 14.28 -5.20 13.99
N ASN A 63 15.57 -5.24 14.31
CA ASN A 63 16.21 -6.43 14.87
C ASN A 63 15.59 -6.84 16.20
N PHE A 64 15.28 -5.87 17.07
CA PHE A 64 14.56 -6.12 18.32
C PHE A 64 13.20 -6.78 18.06
N TYR A 65 12.42 -6.28 17.10
CA TYR A 65 11.12 -6.86 16.76
C TYR A 65 11.24 -8.26 16.14
N PHE A 66 12.21 -8.50 15.26
CA PHE A 66 12.45 -9.82 14.68
C PHE A 66 12.82 -10.86 15.74
N ASN A 67 13.69 -10.50 16.68
CA ASN A 67 14.07 -11.36 17.80
C ASN A 67 12.86 -11.69 18.68
N GLN A 68 12.05 -10.69 19.02
CA GLN A 68 10.85 -10.88 19.84
C GLN A 68 9.80 -11.76 19.15
N ALA A 69 9.62 -11.58 17.84
CA ALA A 69 8.66 -12.34 17.04
C ALA A 69 9.22 -13.68 16.52
N ARG A 70 10.49 -14.00 16.84
CA ARG A 70 11.23 -15.16 16.32
C ARG A 70 11.16 -15.28 14.80
N GLN A 71 11.25 -14.15 14.12
CA GLN A 71 11.22 -14.05 12.66
C GLN A 71 12.62 -13.95 12.09
N ASP A 72 12.80 -14.53 10.91
CA ASP A 72 14.04 -14.43 10.13
C ASP A 72 13.98 -13.16 9.26
N PRO A 73 14.87 -12.16 9.49
CA PRO A 73 14.91 -10.93 8.71
C PRO A 73 15.02 -11.18 7.20
N GLU A 74 15.74 -12.22 6.77
CA GLU A 74 15.91 -12.53 5.35
C GLU A 74 14.63 -13.07 4.71
N LYS A 75 13.81 -13.80 5.47
CA LYS A 75 12.47 -14.20 4.98
C LYS A 75 11.58 -12.98 4.79
N VAL A 76 11.57 -12.07 5.77
CA VAL A 76 10.77 -10.84 5.69
C VAL A 76 11.24 -9.96 4.53
N ARG A 77 12.56 -9.79 4.37
CA ARG A 77 13.16 -9.06 3.25
C ARG A 77 12.69 -9.61 1.91
N ARG A 78 12.77 -10.94 1.71
CA ARG A 78 12.34 -11.58 0.47
C ARG A 78 10.86 -11.31 0.18
N ILE A 79 9.99 -11.40 1.18
CA ILE A 79 8.55 -11.13 1.01
C ILE A 79 8.32 -9.66 0.65
N LEU A 80 9.00 -8.72 1.33
CA LEU A 80 8.86 -7.29 1.07
C LEU A 80 9.33 -6.90 -0.33
N ALA A 81 10.47 -7.45 -0.77
CA ALA A 81 11.14 -7.11 -2.02
C ALA A 81 10.73 -7.97 -3.23
N GLN A 82 9.89 -9.00 -3.02
CA GLN A 82 9.48 -9.87 -4.11
C GLN A 82 8.66 -9.08 -5.13
N GLU A 83 9.19 -8.98 -6.35
CA GLU A 83 8.50 -8.38 -7.47
C GLU A 83 7.59 -9.40 -8.17
N VAL A 84 6.40 -8.94 -8.57
CA VAL A 84 5.45 -9.69 -9.39
C VAL A 84 5.06 -8.83 -10.58
N ASN A 85 4.96 -9.43 -11.77
CA ASN A 85 4.51 -8.72 -12.96
C ASN A 85 3.04 -8.29 -12.79
N ALA A 86 2.79 -7.01 -12.97
CA ALA A 86 1.49 -6.38 -12.76
C ALA A 86 1.31 -5.23 -13.76
N ASN A 87 0.58 -5.48 -14.85
CA ASN A 87 0.21 -4.41 -15.76
C ASN A 87 -0.84 -3.51 -15.09
N PRO A 88 -0.62 -2.19 -14.94
CA PRO A 88 -1.49 -1.31 -14.17
C PRO A 88 -2.90 -1.19 -14.77
N VAL A 89 -3.05 -1.27 -16.09
CA VAL A 89 -4.36 -1.18 -16.77
C VAL A 89 -5.17 -2.47 -16.61
N ILE A 90 -4.52 -3.62 -16.63
CA ILE A 90 -5.19 -4.90 -16.34
C ILE A 90 -5.55 -4.95 -14.85
N LEU A 91 -4.60 -4.57 -13.99
CA LEU A 91 -4.77 -4.58 -12.55
C LEU A 91 -5.91 -3.66 -12.10
N ASP A 92 -5.98 -2.44 -12.61
CA ASP A 92 -7.07 -1.51 -12.31
C ASP A 92 -8.44 -2.09 -12.71
N ARG A 93 -8.56 -2.69 -13.91
CA ARG A 93 -9.80 -3.37 -14.33
C ARG A 93 -10.16 -4.56 -13.45
N LEU A 94 -9.17 -5.34 -13.01
CA LEU A 94 -9.39 -6.47 -12.11
C LEU A 94 -9.86 -6.00 -10.73
N LEU A 95 -9.26 -4.94 -10.20
CA LEU A 95 -9.58 -4.39 -8.88
C LEU A 95 -10.89 -3.60 -8.85
N ASN A 96 -11.35 -3.10 -10.00
CA ASN A 96 -12.62 -2.36 -10.14
C ASN A 96 -13.84 -3.23 -10.49
N ASN A 97 -13.70 -4.56 -10.56
CA ASN A 97 -14.82 -5.46 -10.74
C ASN A 97 -15.31 -6.03 -9.40
N ARG A 98 -16.49 -6.68 -9.38
CA ARG A 98 -17.11 -7.23 -8.15
C ARG A 98 -16.20 -8.17 -7.37
N ILE A 99 -15.40 -8.99 -8.06
CA ILE A 99 -14.46 -9.93 -7.42
C ILE A 99 -13.29 -9.14 -6.82
N GLY A 100 -12.73 -8.19 -7.57
CA GLY A 100 -11.67 -7.30 -7.08
C GLY A 100 -12.10 -6.50 -5.86
N GLU A 101 -13.28 -5.89 -5.89
CA GLU A 101 -13.84 -5.16 -4.75
C GLU A 101 -14.02 -6.05 -3.52
N PHE A 102 -14.52 -7.28 -3.71
CA PHE A 102 -14.64 -8.25 -2.63
C PHE A 102 -13.28 -8.62 -2.02
N LEU A 103 -12.26 -8.84 -2.86
CA LEU A 103 -10.90 -9.13 -2.40
C LEU A 103 -10.30 -7.94 -1.64
N LEU A 104 -10.47 -6.73 -2.17
CA LEU A 104 -10.01 -5.50 -1.51
C LEU A 104 -10.69 -5.29 -0.16
N ASP A 105 -12.00 -5.53 -0.05
CA ASP A 105 -12.72 -5.46 1.22
C ASP A 105 -12.20 -6.50 2.21
N ARG A 106 -11.94 -7.71 1.73
CA ARG A 106 -11.44 -8.80 2.56
C ARG A 106 -10.06 -8.49 3.13
N ILE A 107 -9.16 -7.97 2.30
CA ILE A 107 -7.83 -7.51 2.74
C ILE A 107 -7.97 -6.29 3.67
N GLY A 108 -8.88 -5.37 3.33
CA GLY A 108 -9.17 -4.15 4.10
C GLY A 108 -9.74 -4.37 5.51
N GLN A 109 -10.15 -5.60 5.85
CA GLN A 109 -10.50 -6.00 7.23
C GLN A 109 -9.26 -6.23 8.10
N SER A 110 -8.11 -6.48 7.48
CA SER A 110 -6.83 -6.76 8.14
C SER A 110 -5.83 -5.61 7.98
N ILE A 111 -5.99 -4.79 6.94
CA ILE A 111 -5.13 -3.64 6.66
C ILE A 111 -6.00 -2.39 6.61
N SER A 112 -5.71 -1.41 7.46
CA SER A 112 -6.54 -0.21 7.58
C SER A 112 -5.73 1.07 7.79
N THR A 113 -6.33 2.19 7.43
CA THR A 113 -5.90 3.49 7.94
C THR A 113 -6.23 3.62 9.43
N ARG A 114 -5.67 4.63 10.10
CA ARG A 114 -6.06 4.98 11.47
C ARG A 114 -7.55 5.30 11.61
N SER A 115 -8.16 5.96 10.62
CA SER A 115 -9.59 6.30 10.64
C SER A 115 -10.49 5.14 10.22
N GLY A 116 -9.94 4.10 9.59
CA GLY A 116 -10.69 3.01 8.96
C GLY A 116 -11.52 3.43 7.74
N GLN A 117 -11.48 4.71 7.36
CA GLN A 117 -12.26 5.25 6.26
C GLN A 117 -11.57 4.98 4.92
N ALA A 118 -12.39 4.74 3.90
CA ALA A 118 -11.96 4.56 2.51
C ALA A 118 -10.86 3.49 2.30
N ASN A 119 -10.76 2.48 3.18
CA ASN A 119 -9.70 1.45 3.10
C ASN A 119 -9.66 0.74 1.75
N ARG A 120 -10.82 0.41 1.15
CA ARG A 120 -10.86 -0.21 -0.19
C ARG A 120 -10.18 0.68 -1.23
N GLN A 121 -10.54 1.96 -1.25
CA GLN A 121 -9.98 2.93 -2.18
C GLN A 121 -8.49 3.17 -1.93
N ALA A 122 -8.09 3.26 -0.67
CA ALA A 122 -6.71 3.42 -0.25
C ALA A 122 -5.85 2.24 -0.73
N LEU A 123 -6.30 1.02 -0.46
CA LEU A 123 -5.63 -0.21 -0.89
C LEU A 123 -5.56 -0.32 -2.40
N ARG A 124 -6.67 -0.03 -3.12
CA ARG A 124 -6.69 -0.03 -4.58
C ARG A 124 -5.66 0.95 -5.15
N SER A 125 -5.69 2.19 -4.68
CA SER A 125 -4.74 3.22 -5.12
C SER A 125 -3.31 2.80 -4.85
N ALA A 126 -3.01 2.27 -3.66
CA ALA A 126 -1.67 1.79 -3.30
C ALA A 126 -1.17 0.72 -4.28
N ILE A 127 -2.02 -0.25 -4.60
CA ILE A 127 -1.69 -1.35 -5.52
C ILE A 127 -1.46 -0.84 -6.94
N VAL A 128 -2.38 -0.02 -7.49
CA VAL A 128 -2.27 0.50 -8.86
C VAL A 128 -1.08 1.44 -9.01
N LEU A 129 -0.86 2.34 -8.05
CA LEU A 129 0.29 3.26 -8.06
C LEU A 129 1.63 2.52 -8.03
N SER A 130 1.70 1.41 -7.30
CA SER A 130 2.93 0.59 -7.22
C SER A 130 3.29 -0.04 -8.56
N ALA A 131 2.28 -0.45 -9.35
CA ALA A 131 2.49 -1.03 -10.67
C ALA A 131 2.87 -0.02 -11.78
N ASN A 132 2.68 1.29 -11.53
CA ASN A 132 2.78 2.30 -12.59
C ASN A 132 4.21 2.58 -13.07
N LYS A 133 5.23 2.22 -12.28
CA LYS A 133 6.61 2.59 -12.58
C LYS A 133 7.21 1.71 -13.69
N ASP A 134 7.06 0.40 -13.58
CA ASP A 134 7.76 -0.57 -14.43
C ASP A 134 6.94 -1.83 -14.74
N ASN A 135 5.61 -1.79 -14.53
CA ASN A 135 4.70 -2.94 -14.64
C ASN A 135 5.05 -4.10 -13.69
N LYS A 136 5.70 -3.80 -12.57
CA LYS A 136 5.92 -4.74 -11.48
C LYS A 136 5.40 -4.16 -10.18
N ILE A 137 5.18 -5.03 -9.22
CA ILE A 137 4.73 -4.65 -7.89
C ILE A 137 5.44 -5.48 -6.84
N SER A 138 5.85 -4.83 -5.76
CA SER A 138 6.33 -5.46 -4.54
C SER A 138 5.52 -5.01 -3.33
N LEU A 139 5.56 -5.78 -2.25
CA LEU A 139 4.83 -5.44 -1.02
C LEU A 139 5.35 -4.13 -0.41
N ILE A 140 6.67 -3.88 -0.48
CA ILE A 140 7.23 -2.63 0.02
C ILE A 140 6.71 -1.41 -0.75
N GLU A 141 6.54 -1.52 -2.07
CA GLU A 141 5.97 -0.42 -2.87
C GLU A 141 4.51 -0.16 -2.52
N ILE A 142 3.71 -1.21 -2.27
CA ILE A 142 2.32 -1.06 -1.83
C ILE A 142 2.26 -0.32 -0.49
N ILE A 143 3.14 -0.69 0.46
CA ILE A 143 3.22 0.00 1.75
C ILE A 143 3.60 1.47 1.54
N GLN A 144 4.61 1.76 0.74
CA GLN A 144 5.07 3.13 0.45
C GLN A 144 3.99 3.98 -0.23
N ASN A 145 3.20 3.40 -1.14
CA ASN A 145 2.16 4.10 -1.88
C ASN A 145 0.79 4.10 -1.17
N TYR A 146 0.70 3.55 0.04
CA TYR A 146 -0.56 3.50 0.77
C TYR A 146 -0.94 4.93 1.25
N PRO A 147 -2.12 5.46 0.87
CA PRO A 147 -2.48 6.87 1.08
C PRO A 147 -2.92 7.19 2.52
N ALA A 148 -2.05 6.92 3.49
CA ALA A 148 -2.26 7.24 4.89
C ALA A 148 -0.93 7.33 5.63
N THR A 149 -0.80 8.29 6.56
CA THR A 149 0.40 8.45 7.39
C THR A 149 0.76 7.19 8.18
N GLU A 150 -0.26 6.45 8.65
CA GLU A 150 -0.10 5.18 9.36
C GLU A 150 -0.95 4.09 8.74
N VAL A 151 -0.32 2.95 8.47
CA VAL A 151 -0.99 1.71 8.06
C VAL A 151 -1.05 0.77 9.25
N ILE A 152 -2.24 0.36 9.63
CA ILE A 152 -2.47 -0.61 10.69
C ILE A 152 -2.65 -1.98 10.05
N VAL A 153 -1.88 -2.96 10.50
CA VAL A 153 -1.99 -4.35 10.04
C VAL A 153 -2.36 -5.23 11.22
N GLU A 154 -3.54 -5.82 11.18
CA GLU A 154 -3.98 -6.82 12.15
C GLU A 154 -3.44 -8.20 11.76
N GLY A 155 -2.32 -8.61 12.37
CA GLY A 155 -1.61 -9.83 12.00
C GLY A 155 -2.45 -11.10 12.13
N ASP A 156 -3.22 -11.21 13.21
CA ASP A 156 -4.13 -12.34 13.45
C ASP A 156 -5.19 -12.46 12.33
N ARG A 157 -5.78 -11.32 11.94
CA ARG A 157 -6.78 -11.27 10.87
C ARG A 157 -6.17 -11.46 9.49
N LEU A 158 -4.95 -10.98 9.27
CA LEU A 158 -4.25 -11.14 8.00
C LEU A 158 -3.97 -12.62 7.73
N ALA A 159 -3.51 -13.36 8.74
CA ALA A 159 -3.29 -14.81 8.63
C ALA A 159 -4.59 -15.57 8.34
N GLN A 160 -5.69 -15.22 9.02
CA GLN A 160 -7.01 -15.80 8.76
C GLN A 160 -7.49 -15.49 7.33
N THR A 161 -7.32 -14.25 6.90
CA THR A 161 -7.70 -13.80 5.55
C THR A 161 -6.91 -14.54 4.49
N TYR A 162 -5.60 -14.71 4.67
CA TYR A 162 -4.77 -15.50 3.77
C TYR A 162 -5.27 -16.95 3.65
N ASN A 163 -5.51 -17.62 4.79
CA ASN A 163 -5.99 -19.01 4.78
C ASN A 163 -7.33 -19.16 4.06
N GLN A 164 -8.24 -18.20 4.24
CA GLN A 164 -9.53 -18.21 3.56
C GLN A 164 -9.39 -18.01 2.06
N LEU A 165 -8.53 -17.07 1.63
CA LEU A 165 -8.26 -16.84 0.21
C LEU A 165 -7.57 -18.06 -0.44
N TYR A 166 -6.66 -18.72 0.27
CA TYR A 166 -5.99 -19.93 -0.20
C TYR A 166 -6.97 -21.07 -0.45
N ILE A 167 -7.87 -21.35 0.51
CA ILE A 167 -8.90 -22.39 0.36
C ILE A 167 -9.82 -22.08 -0.82
N LEU A 168 -10.19 -20.81 -1.01
CA LEU A 168 -11.00 -20.40 -2.16
C LEU A 168 -10.25 -20.61 -3.47
N ALA A 169 -8.96 -20.26 -3.53
CA ALA A 169 -8.14 -20.46 -4.72
C ALA A 169 -7.99 -21.94 -5.06
N GLU A 170 -7.71 -22.81 -4.08
CA GLU A 170 -7.66 -24.27 -4.29
C GLU A 170 -8.99 -24.82 -4.79
N LYS A 171 -10.11 -24.42 -4.16
CA LYS A 171 -11.44 -24.88 -4.55
C LYS A 171 -11.79 -24.47 -5.99
N LEU A 172 -11.41 -23.25 -6.40
CA LEU A 172 -11.60 -22.80 -7.78
C LEU A 172 -10.72 -23.58 -8.77
N GLN A 173 -9.47 -23.87 -8.42
CA GLN A 173 -8.60 -24.71 -9.25
C GLN A 173 -9.14 -26.13 -9.42
N MET A 174 -9.70 -26.71 -8.36
CA MET A 174 -10.32 -28.04 -8.39
C MET A 174 -11.58 -28.08 -9.27
N VAL A 175 -12.42 -27.05 -9.22
CA VAL A 175 -13.63 -26.94 -10.05
C VAL A 175 -13.31 -26.66 -11.52
N MET A 176 -12.18 -26.00 -11.82
CA MET A 176 -11.77 -25.69 -13.19
C MET A 176 -10.96 -26.82 -13.88
N HIS A 177 -10.49 -27.82 -13.14
CA HIS A 177 -9.80 -29.02 -13.68
C HIS A 177 -10.77 -30.15 -14.11
N ILE A 178 -11.96 -29.84 -14.63
CA ILE A 178 -12.82 -30.88 -15.23
C ILE A 178 -12.09 -31.43 -16.46
N PRO A 179 -11.72 -32.73 -16.51
CA PRO A 179 -11.30 -33.32 -17.76
C PRO A 179 -12.54 -33.34 -18.65
N THR A 180 -12.51 -32.58 -19.75
CA THR A 180 -13.42 -32.80 -20.86
C THR A 180 -13.08 -34.17 -21.44
N SER A 181 -13.79 -35.20 -20.97
CA SER A 181 -13.95 -36.46 -21.69
C SER A 181 -14.74 -36.22 -22.97
#